data_AF-A0A968Q6C0-F1
#
_entry.id   AF-A0A968Q6C0-F1
#
_cell.length_a   1.000
_cell.length_b   1.000
_cell.length_c   1.000
_cell.angle_alpha   90.00
_cell.angle_beta   90.00
_cell.angle_gamma   90.00
#
_symmetry.space_group_name_H-M   'P 1'
#
loop_
_entity.id
_entity.type
_entity.pdbx_description
1 polymer ?
#
loop_
_entity_poly.entity_id
_entity_poly.type
_entity_poly.pdbx_seq_one_letter_code
_entity_poly.pdbx_strand_id
1 'polypeptide(L)'
;MINQSDKVVLIGVAGDSGCGKSTFLRRLSDLFGAELMTVICLDDYHSLDRKQRKAAGVTALDPRANNFDLMYEQIKALKENRSIDKPIYNHETGEIDPPERVDPNRIIVIEGLHPLYDERVRELIDFSVYLDISDDVKIAWKIQRDMAERGHTYEDVLASINARRPDFEAYIDIQKQYADVVIQILPTQLIPNDEEKKVLRVRLIQREGVEGFDPVYLFDEGSTIDWIPCGRKLTCSYPGIRMHYGPDSYYGNEVSVLEVDGQFDRLEEMIYVESHLSNTSTKYYGEMTELLLKHREYPGSANGSGLFQVLVGLKMRATYERLTAGSRELANA
;
A
#
# COMPACT_ATOMS: atom_id res chain seq x y z
N MET A 1 8.12 27.01 -2.14
CA MET A 1 8.10 27.26 -0.69
C MET A 1 6.66 27.08 -0.22
N ILE A 2 6.45 26.20 0.74
CA ILE A 2 5.14 25.96 1.37
C ILE A 2 4.89 27.13 2.32
N ASN A 3 3.71 27.76 2.25
CA ASN A 3 3.38 28.85 3.17
C ASN A 3 3.10 28.26 4.56
N GLN A 4 3.38 29.01 5.62
CA GLN A 4 3.20 28.56 7.01
C GLN A 4 1.74 28.15 7.34
N SER A 5 0.78 28.51 6.48
CA SER A 5 -0.66 28.18 6.54
C SER A 5 -1.04 26.89 5.81
N ASP A 6 -0.14 26.27 5.04
CA ASP A 6 -0.44 25.07 4.26
C ASP A 6 -0.39 23.83 5.16
N LYS A 7 -1.50 23.08 5.21
CA LYS A 7 -1.62 21.84 5.96
C LYS A 7 -0.81 20.73 5.29
N VAL A 8 0.11 20.12 6.03
CA VAL A 8 0.83 18.91 5.62
C VAL A 8 -0.08 17.70 5.83
N VAL A 9 -0.24 16.89 4.79
CA VAL A 9 -1.01 15.63 4.85
C VAL A 9 -0.04 14.46 5.00
N LEU A 10 -0.25 13.64 6.03
CA LEU A 10 0.58 12.48 6.33
C LEU A 10 -0.12 11.19 5.88
N ILE A 11 0.58 10.36 5.10
CA ILE A 11 0.09 9.07 4.62
C ILE A 11 0.98 7.96 5.19
N GLY A 12 0.36 6.92 5.75
CA GLY A 12 1.06 5.72 6.23
C GLY A 12 0.93 4.55 5.26
N VAL A 13 2.04 3.92 4.88
CA VAL A 13 2.06 2.75 3.99
C VAL A 13 2.78 1.58 4.66
N ALA A 14 2.01 0.69 5.28
CA ALA A 14 2.49 -0.51 5.93
C ALA A 14 2.66 -1.67 4.94
N GLY A 15 3.69 -2.48 5.16
CA GLY A 15 3.80 -3.78 4.51
C GLY A 15 5.18 -4.42 4.68
N ASP A 16 5.27 -5.73 4.48
CA ASP A 16 6.54 -6.46 4.57
C ASP A 16 7.50 -6.09 3.43
N SER A 17 8.78 -6.46 3.57
CA SER A 17 9.72 -6.36 2.47
C SER A 17 9.26 -7.17 1.26
N GLY A 18 9.39 -6.61 0.06
CA GLY A 18 8.97 -7.26 -1.18
C GLY A 18 7.46 -7.25 -1.47
N CYS A 19 6.63 -6.60 -0.65
CA CYS A 19 5.18 -6.55 -0.89
C CYS A 19 4.71 -5.54 -1.96
N GLY A 20 5.63 -4.98 -2.73
CA GLY A 20 5.30 -4.01 -3.78
C GLY A 20 5.16 -2.56 -3.31
N LYS A 21 5.56 -2.21 -2.06
CA LYS A 21 5.58 -0.81 -1.57
C LYS A 21 6.26 0.14 -2.55
N SER A 22 7.45 -0.20 -3.05
CA SER A 22 8.18 0.65 -3.99
C SER A 22 7.40 0.86 -5.30
N THR A 23 6.69 -0.15 -5.80
CA THR A 23 5.81 -0.02 -6.99
C THR A 23 4.61 0.88 -6.67
N PHE A 24 3.99 0.68 -5.51
CA PHE A 24 2.88 1.49 -5.05
C PHE A 24 3.27 2.97 -4.90
N LEU A 25 4.40 3.26 -4.25
CA LEU A 25 4.93 4.61 -4.05
C LEU A 25 5.27 5.31 -5.38
N ARG A 26 5.76 4.58 -6.39
CA ARG A 26 5.94 5.13 -7.74
C ARG A 26 4.61 5.54 -8.37
N ARG A 27 3.58 4.70 -8.29
CA ARG A 27 2.23 5.04 -8.76
C ARG A 27 1.65 6.26 -8.03
N LEU A 28 1.91 6.40 -6.74
CA LEU A 28 1.54 7.61 -5.99
C LEU A 28 2.30 8.84 -6.46
N SER A 29 3.61 8.72 -6.70
CA SER A 29 4.43 9.81 -7.24
C SER A 29 3.95 10.26 -8.62
N ASP A 30 3.45 9.34 -9.45
CA ASP A 30 2.87 9.65 -10.76
C ASP A 30 1.57 10.45 -10.65
N LEU A 31 0.78 10.20 -9.60
CA LEU A 31 -0.51 10.84 -9.37
C LEU A 31 -0.36 12.22 -8.71
N PHE A 32 0.51 12.34 -7.70
CA PHE A 32 0.70 13.58 -6.94
C PHE A 32 1.73 14.53 -7.56
N GLY A 33 2.64 13.99 -8.38
CA GLY A 33 3.85 14.69 -8.83
C GLY A 33 4.96 14.62 -7.78
N ALA A 34 6.18 14.28 -8.23
CA ALA A 34 7.33 14.06 -7.36
C ALA A 34 7.73 15.29 -6.52
N GLU A 35 7.37 16.50 -6.96
CA GLU A 35 7.70 17.73 -6.25
C GLU A 35 6.84 17.96 -4.99
N LEU A 36 5.62 17.42 -4.96
CA LEU A 36 4.65 17.66 -3.89
C LEU A 36 4.69 16.62 -2.78
N MET A 37 5.47 15.55 -2.95
CA MET A 37 5.50 14.40 -2.08
C MET A 37 6.92 14.07 -1.65
N THR A 38 7.13 13.91 -0.35
CA THR A 38 8.36 13.35 0.21
C THR A 38 8.06 11.98 0.82
N VAL A 39 8.84 10.97 0.46
CA VAL A 39 8.73 9.61 1.01
C VAL A 39 9.83 9.39 2.04
N ILE A 40 9.47 8.87 3.21
CA ILE A 40 10.38 8.54 4.31
C ILE A 40 10.30 7.03 4.57
N CYS A 41 11.44 6.36 4.44
CA CYS A 41 11.59 4.95 4.80
C CYS A 41 11.72 4.82 6.31
N LEU A 42 10.89 4.00 6.94
CA LEU A 42 10.91 3.85 8.40
C LEU A 42 12.08 3.01 8.92
N ASP A 43 12.79 2.29 8.05
CA ASP A 43 14.04 1.61 8.41
C ASP A 43 15.11 2.62 8.87
N ASP A 44 15.01 3.90 8.48
CA ASP A 44 15.88 4.97 8.98
C ASP A 44 15.79 5.15 10.49
N TYR A 45 14.65 4.80 11.10
CA TYR A 45 14.41 4.89 12.53
C TYR A 45 14.82 3.61 13.29
N HIS A 46 15.63 2.73 12.70
CA HIS A 46 16.22 1.63 13.45
C HIS A 46 17.03 2.15 14.65
N SER A 47 16.80 1.57 15.83
CA SER A 47 17.62 1.82 17.03
C SER A 47 18.88 0.95 17.07
N LEU A 48 18.87 -0.15 16.29
CA LEU A 48 19.95 -1.13 16.21
C LEU A 48 20.34 -1.35 14.76
N ASP A 49 21.63 -1.26 14.44
CA ASP A 49 22.18 -1.62 13.13
C ASP A 49 22.12 -3.15 12.88
N ARG A 50 22.50 -3.60 11.68
CA ARG A 50 22.44 -5.02 11.30
C ARG A 50 23.28 -5.93 12.20
N LYS A 51 24.46 -5.49 12.63
CA LYS A 51 25.38 -6.27 13.50
C LYS A 51 24.83 -6.31 14.93
N GLN A 52 24.31 -5.19 15.42
CA GLN A 52 23.70 -5.05 16.73
C GLN A 52 22.44 -5.91 16.87
N ARG A 53 21.54 -5.90 15.86
CA ARG A 53 20.36 -6.79 15.82
C ARG A 53 20.76 -8.27 15.89
N LYS A 54 21.78 -8.65 15.12
CA LYS A 54 22.33 -10.03 15.15
C LYS A 54 22.88 -10.39 16.53
N ALA A 55 23.61 -9.49 17.18
CA ALA A 55 24.16 -9.71 18.52
C ALA A 55 23.06 -9.79 19.60
N ALA A 56 21.99 -9.01 19.47
CA ALA A 56 20.84 -9.01 20.36
C ALA A 56 19.85 -10.16 20.11
N GLY A 57 19.98 -10.87 18.97
CA GLY A 57 19.08 -11.95 18.60
C GLY A 57 17.67 -11.47 18.25
N VAL A 58 17.52 -10.26 17.74
CA VAL A 58 16.24 -9.66 17.34
C VAL A 58 16.21 -9.40 15.83
N THR A 59 15.01 -9.44 15.24
CA THR A 59 14.83 -9.08 13.84
C THR A 59 14.56 -7.59 13.70
N ALA A 60 14.52 -7.08 12.46
CA ALA A 60 14.07 -5.71 12.19
C ALA A 60 12.56 -5.51 12.45
N LEU A 61 11.78 -6.60 12.52
CA LEU A 61 10.34 -6.57 12.79
C LEU A 61 10.06 -6.34 14.27
N ASP A 62 11.03 -6.65 15.13
CA ASP A 62 10.90 -6.49 16.57
C ASP A 62 10.89 -4.98 16.92
N PRO A 63 9.90 -4.51 17.71
CA PRO A 63 9.84 -3.13 18.16
C PRO A 63 11.11 -2.65 18.88
N ARG A 64 11.84 -3.55 19.55
CA ARG A 64 13.11 -3.23 20.24
C ARG A 64 14.21 -2.77 19.28
N ALA A 65 14.11 -3.10 18.00
CA ALA A 65 15.05 -2.68 16.97
C ALA A 65 14.72 -1.32 16.33
N ASN A 66 13.66 -0.64 16.80
CA ASN A 66 13.14 0.60 16.23
C ASN A 66 13.00 1.69 17.31
N ASN A 67 13.26 2.94 16.93
CA ASN A 67 13.14 4.11 17.80
C ASN A 67 11.84 4.87 17.49
N PHE A 68 10.74 4.44 18.11
CA PHE A 68 9.43 5.05 17.92
C PHE A 68 9.31 6.45 18.52
N ASP A 69 10.10 6.79 19.55
CA ASP A 69 10.12 8.13 20.12
C ASP A 69 10.67 9.15 19.12
N LEU A 70 11.83 8.85 18.52
CA LEU A 70 12.42 9.70 17.48
C LEU A 70 11.52 9.78 16.25
N MET A 71 10.91 8.66 15.85
CA MET A 71 9.95 8.62 14.75
C MET A 71 8.78 9.58 15.02
N TYR A 72 8.11 9.44 16.16
CA TYR A 72 6.99 10.31 16.53
C TYR A 72 7.40 11.79 16.56
N GLU A 73 8.50 12.13 17.23
CA GLU A 73 8.97 13.51 17.35
C GLU A 73 9.22 14.16 15.98
N GLN A 74 9.89 13.44 15.07
CA GLN A 74 10.25 13.96 13.76
C GLN A 74 9.06 14.02 12.79
N ILE A 75 8.21 13.00 12.78
CA ILE A 75 7.01 12.99 11.94
C ILE A 75 6.02 14.07 12.39
N LYS A 76 5.89 14.29 13.71
CA LYS A 76 5.12 15.41 14.25
C LYS A 76 5.72 16.76 13.84
N ALA A 77 7.04 16.92 13.93
CA ALA A 77 7.71 18.15 13.51
C ALA A 77 7.44 18.47 12.03
N LEU A 78 7.52 17.47 11.14
CA LEU A 78 7.18 17.64 9.72
C LEU A 78 5.72 18.05 9.52
N LYS A 79 4.77 17.41 10.23
CA LYS A 79 3.34 17.77 10.16
C LYS A 79 3.07 19.20 10.65
N GLU A 80 3.91 19.70 11.56
CA GLU A 80 3.91 21.08 12.08
C GLU A 80 4.79 22.04 11.24
N ASN A 81 5.14 21.68 10.00
CA ASN A 81 5.95 22.50 9.09
C ASN A 81 7.36 22.85 9.63
N ARG A 82 8.00 21.94 10.37
CA ARG A 82 9.40 22.07 10.82
C ARG A 82 10.29 21.01 10.17
N SER A 83 11.44 21.44 9.66
CA SER A 83 12.47 20.54 9.13
C SER A 83 13.06 19.66 10.23
N ILE A 84 13.54 18.49 9.85
CA ILE A 84 14.17 17.50 10.74
C ILE A 84 15.54 17.10 10.21
N ASP A 85 16.40 16.60 11.09
CA ASP A 85 17.63 15.89 10.73
C ASP A 85 17.36 14.39 10.94
N LYS A 86 16.92 13.71 9.88
CA LYS A 86 16.51 12.31 9.91
C LYS A 86 17.74 11.41 9.75
N PRO A 87 17.93 10.38 10.59
CA PRO A 87 18.98 9.37 10.35
C PRO A 87 18.83 8.70 8.96
N ILE A 88 19.89 8.04 8.51
CA ILE A 88 19.85 7.25 7.28
C ILE A 88 20.27 5.82 7.62
N TYR A 89 19.42 4.84 7.35
CA TYR A 89 19.80 3.44 7.45
C TYR A 89 20.28 2.93 6.08
N ASN A 90 21.57 2.60 6.01
CA ASN A 90 22.18 2.18 4.76
C ASN A 90 22.02 0.67 4.56
N HIS A 91 21.21 0.28 3.56
CA HIS A 91 20.94 -1.12 3.28
C HIS A 91 22.15 -1.91 2.71
N GLU A 92 23.15 -1.23 2.16
CA GLU A 92 24.37 -1.87 1.65
C GLU A 92 25.29 -2.26 2.81
N THR A 93 25.66 -1.29 3.65
CA THR A 93 26.57 -1.49 4.79
C THR A 93 25.85 -2.15 5.98
N GLY A 94 24.55 -1.91 6.13
CA GLY A 94 23.74 -2.32 7.27
C GLY A 94 23.98 -1.45 8.51
N GLU A 95 24.47 -0.22 8.33
CA GLU A 95 24.84 0.73 9.38
C GLU A 95 23.91 1.95 9.39
N ILE A 96 23.94 2.73 10.47
CA ILE A 96 23.19 3.98 10.61
C ILE A 96 24.16 5.12 10.28
N ASP A 97 23.97 5.73 9.11
CA ASP A 97 24.77 6.82 8.57
C ASP A 97 24.37 8.17 9.22
N PRO A 98 25.22 9.21 9.09
CA PRO A 98 24.88 10.56 9.55
C PRO A 98 23.55 11.07 8.99
N PRO A 99 22.82 11.90 9.75
CA PRO A 99 21.48 12.32 9.36
C PRO A 99 21.49 13.24 8.14
N GLU A 100 20.38 13.20 7.40
CA GLU A 100 20.07 14.15 6.33
C GLU A 100 18.96 15.12 6.76
N ARG A 101 19.02 16.34 6.24
CA ARG A 101 17.95 17.32 6.46
C ARG A 101 16.77 16.99 5.56
N VAL A 102 15.59 16.86 6.16
CA VAL A 102 14.31 16.73 5.45
C VAL A 102 13.46 17.94 5.77
N ASP A 103 13.08 18.70 4.74
CA ASP A 103 12.14 19.80 4.85
C ASP A 103 10.68 19.28 4.71
N PRO A 104 9.70 19.94 5.36
CA PRO A 104 8.28 19.62 5.17
C PRO A 104 7.86 19.72 3.71
N ASN A 105 6.97 18.83 3.30
CA ASN A 105 6.34 18.85 1.99
C ASN A 105 4.81 18.83 2.14
N ARG A 106 4.06 19.07 1.05
CA ARG A 106 2.59 19.08 1.09
C ARG A 106 2.03 17.70 1.48
N ILE A 107 2.68 16.65 0.98
CA ILE A 107 2.39 15.27 1.31
C ILE A 107 3.66 14.63 1.84
N ILE A 108 3.59 14.06 3.04
CA ILE A 108 4.63 13.19 3.58
C ILE A 108 4.07 11.77 3.59
N VAL A 109 4.81 10.84 2.99
CA VAL A 109 4.49 9.41 3.04
C VAL A 109 5.51 8.71 3.91
N ILE A 110 5.07 8.08 5.00
CA ILE A 110 5.91 7.18 5.80
C ILE A 110 5.63 5.74 5.36
N GLU A 111 6.69 5.02 4.98
CA GLU A 111 6.58 3.67 4.46
C GLU A 111 7.51 2.72 5.20
N GLY A 112 7.04 1.51 5.48
CA GLY A 112 7.90 0.49 6.08
C GLY A 112 7.12 -0.56 6.85
N LEU A 113 7.81 -1.16 7.81
CA LEU A 113 7.28 -2.23 8.64
C LEU A 113 6.30 -1.75 9.71
N HIS A 114 6.49 -0.55 10.27
CA HIS A 114 5.77 -0.10 11.48
C HIS A 114 5.05 1.26 11.43
N PRO A 115 4.55 1.77 10.28
CA PRO A 115 3.91 3.09 10.27
C PRO A 115 2.65 3.16 11.12
N LEU A 116 1.98 2.04 11.39
CA LEU A 116 0.74 1.96 12.17
C LEU A 116 0.94 1.25 13.52
N TYR A 117 2.18 1.03 13.96
CA TYR A 117 2.47 0.29 15.19
C TYR A 117 2.28 1.16 16.45
N ASP A 118 2.96 2.30 16.51
CA ASP A 118 2.88 3.25 17.63
C ASP A 118 1.63 4.13 17.51
N GLU A 119 0.84 4.17 18.58
CA GLU A 119 -0.42 4.92 18.63
C GLU A 119 -0.23 6.41 18.38
N ARG A 120 0.85 7.00 18.89
CA ARG A 120 1.14 8.44 18.72
C ARG A 120 1.43 8.78 17.27
N VAL A 121 2.05 7.87 16.53
CA VAL A 121 2.29 8.03 15.09
C VAL A 121 0.98 7.82 14.32
N ARG A 122 0.16 6.83 14.70
CA ARG A 122 -1.16 6.59 14.09
C ARG A 122 -2.06 7.83 14.15
N GLU A 123 -2.12 8.51 15.29
CA GLU A 123 -2.93 9.72 15.47
C GLU A 123 -2.49 10.88 14.54
N LEU A 124 -1.26 10.85 14.02
CA LEU A 124 -0.77 11.83 13.06
C LEU A 124 -1.12 11.48 11.62
N ILE A 125 -1.55 10.26 11.31
CA ILE A 125 -1.78 9.82 9.92
C ILE A 125 -3.17 10.27 9.47
N ASP A 126 -3.23 10.88 8.29
CA ASP A 126 -4.47 11.35 7.67
C ASP A 126 -5.09 10.31 6.70
N PHE A 127 -4.29 9.36 6.22
CA PHE A 127 -4.75 8.20 5.44
C PHE A 127 -3.75 7.05 5.53
N SER A 128 -4.24 5.82 5.72
CA SER A 128 -3.40 4.66 5.98
C SER A 128 -3.70 3.48 5.06
N VAL A 129 -2.65 2.82 4.58
CA VAL A 129 -2.72 1.63 3.73
C VAL A 129 -1.88 0.51 4.31
N TYR A 130 -2.40 -0.70 4.24
CA TYR A 130 -1.64 -1.92 4.47
C TYR A 130 -1.59 -2.76 3.20
N LEU A 131 -0.38 -3.10 2.74
CA LEU A 131 -0.16 -4.05 1.66
C LEU A 131 0.04 -5.46 2.23
N ASP A 132 -1.02 -6.26 2.14
CA ASP A 132 -1.06 -7.64 2.61
C ASP A 132 -0.82 -8.61 1.46
N ILE A 133 0.17 -9.49 1.60
CA ILE A 133 0.45 -10.52 0.61
C ILE A 133 0.47 -11.85 1.33
N SER A 134 -0.29 -12.80 0.82
CA SER A 134 -0.30 -14.15 1.38
C SER A 134 1.08 -14.79 1.28
N ASP A 135 1.40 -15.65 2.24
CA ASP A 135 2.64 -16.42 2.22
C ASP A 135 2.82 -17.19 0.91
N ASP A 136 1.74 -17.72 0.34
CA ASP A 136 1.76 -18.42 -0.94
C ASP A 136 2.27 -17.57 -2.10
N VAL A 137 1.84 -16.30 -2.18
CA VAL A 137 2.25 -15.37 -3.22
C VAL A 137 3.66 -14.85 -2.93
N LYS A 138 3.99 -14.53 -1.66
CA LYS A 138 5.34 -14.14 -1.25
C LYS A 138 6.37 -15.21 -1.62
N ILE A 139 6.07 -16.48 -1.34
CA ILE A 139 6.92 -17.63 -1.70
C ILE A 139 7.11 -17.68 -3.22
N ALA A 140 6.01 -17.60 -3.99
CA ALA A 140 6.06 -17.66 -5.45
C ALA A 140 6.95 -16.57 -6.06
N TRP A 141 6.74 -15.32 -5.63
CA TRP A 141 7.52 -14.17 -6.11
C TRP A 141 8.99 -14.28 -5.71
N LYS A 142 9.27 -14.75 -4.49
CA LYS A 142 10.65 -14.92 -4.02
C LYS A 142 11.37 -16.03 -4.78
N ILE A 143 10.70 -17.15 -5.07
CA ILE A 143 11.26 -18.21 -5.92
C ILE A 143 11.51 -17.70 -7.33
N GLN A 144 10.53 -17.05 -7.96
CA GLN A 144 10.67 -16.51 -9.32
C GLN A 144 11.83 -15.50 -9.43
N ARG A 145 12.02 -14.67 -8.40
CA ARG A 145 13.12 -13.70 -8.32
C ARG A 145 14.47 -14.36 -8.04
N ASP A 146 14.55 -15.22 -7.03
CA ASP A 146 15.81 -15.79 -6.55
C ASP A 146 16.35 -16.86 -7.51
N MET A 147 15.48 -17.64 -8.17
CA MET A 147 15.88 -18.59 -9.23
C MET A 147 16.55 -17.90 -10.42
N ALA A 148 16.31 -16.60 -10.64
CA ALA A 148 16.92 -15.84 -11.72
C ALA A 148 18.32 -15.31 -11.37
N GLU A 149 18.67 -15.13 -10.09
CA GLU A 149 19.87 -14.38 -9.70
C GLU A 149 20.84 -15.11 -8.77
N ARG A 150 20.40 -16.03 -7.90
CA ARG A 150 21.29 -16.69 -6.91
C ARG A 150 20.69 -18.04 -6.51
N GLY A 151 21.44 -19.14 -6.68
CA GLY A 151 21.01 -20.54 -6.48
C GLY A 151 20.55 -20.94 -5.06
N HIS A 152 19.64 -20.18 -4.47
CA HIS A 152 18.89 -20.50 -3.26
C HIS A 152 17.83 -21.56 -3.57
N THR A 153 17.66 -22.50 -2.66
CA THR A 153 16.65 -23.56 -2.81
C THR A 153 15.28 -23.10 -2.32
N TYR A 154 14.22 -23.77 -2.77
CA TYR A 154 12.86 -23.59 -2.24
C TYR A 154 12.83 -23.70 -0.70
N GLU A 155 13.61 -24.62 -0.15
CA GLU A 155 13.71 -24.89 1.29
C GLU A 155 14.30 -23.70 2.04
N ASP A 156 15.33 -23.04 1.51
CA ASP A 156 15.94 -21.85 2.12
C ASP A 156 14.95 -20.69 2.21
N VAL A 157 14.17 -20.48 1.15
CA VAL A 157 13.14 -19.44 1.06
C VAL A 157 12.06 -19.69 2.12
N LEU A 158 11.56 -20.93 2.19
CA LEU A 158 10.53 -21.33 3.14
C LEU A 158 11.02 -21.24 4.59
N ALA A 159 12.24 -21.71 4.87
CA ALA A 159 12.86 -21.61 6.20
C ALA A 159 13.00 -20.15 6.65
N SER A 160 13.43 -19.26 5.74
CA SER A 160 13.53 -17.82 6.02
C SER A 160 12.19 -17.17 6.35
N ILE A 161 11.11 -17.55 5.66
CA ILE A 161 9.75 -17.04 5.93
C ILE A 161 9.25 -17.57 7.27
N ASN A 162 9.36 -18.88 7.52
CA ASN A 162 8.94 -19.50 8.76
C ASN A 162 9.68 -18.93 9.98
N ALA A 163 10.98 -18.62 9.85
CA ALA A 163 11.77 -18.02 10.93
C ALA A 163 11.30 -16.60 11.29
N ARG A 164 10.74 -15.85 10.33
CA ARG A 164 10.23 -14.47 10.54
C ARG A 164 8.75 -14.42 10.95
N ARG A 165 8.00 -15.51 10.75
CA ARG A 165 6.55 -15.57 10.98
C ARG A 165 6.14 -15.14 12.40
N PRO A 166 6.80 -15.59 13.49
CA PRO A 166 6.39 -15.18 14.84
C PRO A 166 6.43 -13.66 15.05
N ASP A 167 7.51 -13.00 14.64
CA ASP A 167 7.63 -11.55 14.75
C ASP A 167 6.69 -10.82 13.78
N PHE A 168 6.48 -11.39 12.58
CA PHE A 168 5.55 -10.83 11.61
C PHE A 168 4.11 -10.80 12.15
N GLU A 169 3.62 -11.93 12.66
CA GLU A 169 2.29 -12.05 13.24
C GLU A 169 2.13 -11.17 14.50
N ALA A 170 3.17 -11.09 15.34
CA ALA A 170 3.13 -10.33 16.58
C ALA A 170 3.15 -8.80 16.37
N TYR A 171 3.91 -8.30 15.38
CA TYR A 171 4.23 -6.87 15.30
C TYR A 171 3.83 -6.21 13.99
N ILE A 172 3.72 -6.96 12.89
CA ILE A 172 3.45 -6.42 11.56
C ILE A 172 2.00 -6.65 11.16
N ASP A 173 1.53 -7.91 11.19
CA ASP A 173 0.21 -8.31 10.71
C ASP A 173 -0.93 -7.60 11.45
N ILE A 174 -0.77 -7.40 12.76
CA ILE A 174 -1.73 -6.69 13.61
C ILE A 174 -2.05 -5.28 13.12
N GLN A 175 -1.17 -4.63 12.34
CA GLN A 175 -1.36 -3.25 11.92
C GLN A 175 -2.51 -3.10 10.90
N LYS A 176 -2.95 -4.20 10.28
CA LYS A 176 -4.11 -4.23 9.36
C LYS A 176 -5.37 -3.67 10.00
N GLN A 177 -5.56 -3.87 11.31
CA GLN A 177 -6.75 -3.40 12.04
C GLN A 177 -6.88 -1.87 12.10
N TYR A 178 -5.77 -1.16 11.89
CA TYR A 178 -5.71 0.30 11.95
C TYR A 178 -5.72 0.97 10.57
N ALA A 179 -5.61 0.19 9.49
CA ALA A 179 -5.56 0.73 8.15
C ALA A 179 -6.95 1.15 7.66
N ASP A 180 -7.03 2.29 6.97
CA ASP A 180 -8.24 2.72 6.26
C ASP A 180 -8.49 1.81 5.05
N VAL A 181 -7.41 1.34 4.42
CA VAL A 181 -7.46 0.40 3.32
C VAL A 181 -6.43 -0.71 3.46
N VAL A 182 -6.85 -1.95 3.22
CA VAL A 182 -5.94 -3.10 3.04
C VAL A 182 -6.05 -3.60 1.60
N ILE A 183 -4.91 -3.67 0.90
CA ILE A 183 -4.80 -4.38 -0.38
C ILE A 183 -4.25 -5.77 -0.08
N GLN A 184 -5.10 -6.79 -0.17
CA GLN A 184 -4.75 -8.18 0.10
C GLN A 184 -4.58 -8.97 -1.19
N ILE A 185 -3.39 -9.52 -1.42
CA ILE A 185 -3.01 -10.29 -2.60
C ILE A 185 -2.97 -11.78 -2.25
N LEU A 186 -3.75 -12.56 -2.99
CA LEU A 186 -3.98 -13.99 -2.80
C LEU A 186 -3.74 -14.75 -4.14
N PRO A 187 -3.49 -16.06 -4.11
CA PRO A 187 -3.54 -16.89 -5.31
C PRO A 187 -4.94 -16.87 -5.93
N THR A 188 -5.01 -16.99 -7.25
CA THR A 188 -6.28 -17.08 -7.98
C THR A 188 -7.12 -18.29 -7.54
N GLN A 189 -8.44 -18.16 -7.64
CA GLN A 189 -9.40 -19.26 -7.55
C GLN A 189 -9.93 -19.70 -8.92
N LEU A 190 -9.57 -19.01 -10.00
CA LEU A 190 -10.04 -19.31 -11.34
C LEU A 190 -9.29 -20.48 -12.00
N ILE A 191 -8.05 -20.72 -11.58
CA ILE A 191 -7.20 -21.80 -12.10
C ILE A 191 -6.97 -22.82 -10.98
N PRO A 192 -7.53 -24.04 -11.09
CA PRO A 192 -7.26 -25.11 -10.13
C PRO A 192 -5.78 -25.50 -10.16
N ASN A 193 -5.15 -25.62 -8.98
CA ASN A 193 -3.75 -26.02 -8.82
C ASN A 193 -2.77 -25.15 -9.62
N ASP A 194 -2.94 -23.82 -9.62
CA ASP A 194 -2.02 -22.89 -10.27
C ASP A 194 -0.62 -22.93 -9.60
N GLU A 195 0.31 -23.66 -10.21
CA GLU A 195 1.71 -23.74 -9.76
C GLU A 195 2.49 -22.46 -10.08
N GLU A 196 2.09 -21.72 -11.14
CA GLU A 196 2.80 -20.51 -11.56
C GLU A 196 2.48 -19.30 -10.67
N LYS A 197 1.28 -19.27 -10.06
CA LYS A 197 0.78 -18.20 -9.17
C LYS A 197 0.92 -16.80 -9.78
N LYS A 198 0.79 -16.72 -11.11
CA LYS A 198 0.87 -15.45 -11.87
C LYS A 198 -0.45 -14.71 -11.89
N VAL A 199 -1.55 -15.46 -11.94
CA VAL A 199 -2.90 -14.90 -11.85
C VAL A 199 -3.22 -14.73 -10.37
N LEU A 200 -3.71 -13.54 -10.01
CA LEU A 200 -3.89 -13.15 -8.62
C LEU A 200 -5.36 -12.84 -8.36
N ARG A 201 -5.80 -13.23 -7.17
CA ARG A 201 -7.00 -12.73 -6.53
C ARG A 201 -6.59 -11.60 -5.61
N VAL A 202 -7.12 -10.41 -5.83
CA VAL A 202 -6.78 -9.22 -5.03
C VAL A 202 -8.04 -8.67 -4.42
N ARG A 203 -8.00 -8.40 -3.12
CA ARG A 203 -9.07 -7.77 -2.34
C ARG A 203 -8.64 -6.37 -1.93
N LEU A 204 -9.54 -5.42 -2.08
CA LEU A 204 -9.49 -4.07 -1.56
C LEU A 204 -10.49 -3.99 -0.41
N ILE A 205 -9.98 -4.08 0.81
CA ILE A 205 -10.76 -4.01 2.05
C ILE A 205 -10.74 -2.55 2.50
N GLN A 206 -11.91 -1.92 2.58
CA GLN A 206 -12.05 -0.49 2.82
C GLN A 206 -12.83 -0.27 4.11
N ARG A 207 -12.26 0.46 5.06
CA ARG A 207 -12.91 0.73 6.34
C ARG A 207 -14.09 1.67 6.19
N GLU A 208 -15.23 1.27 6.73
CA GLU A 208 -16.43 2.11 6.78
C GLU A 208 -16.36 3.13 7.91
N GLY A 209 -17.08 4.25 7.74
CA GLY A 209 -17.19 5.27 8.79
C GLY A 209 -15.94 6.13 9.02
N VAL A 210 -14.94 6.04 8.13
CA VAL A 210 -13.77 6.94 8.14
C VAL A 210 -14.18 8.30 7.57
N GLU A 211 -13.95 9.37 8.33
CA GLU A 211 -14.42 10.71 7.96
C GLU A 211 -13.86 11.18 6.61
N GLY A 212 -14.76 11.41 5.65
CA GLY A 212 -14.42 11.91 4.33
C GLY A 212 -13.64 10.92 3.46
N PHE A 213 -13.79 9.62 3.73
CA PHE A 213 -13.40 8.51 2.88
C PHE A 213 -14.63 7.68 2.53
N ASP A 214 -15.08 7.79 1.28
CA ASP A 214 -16.20 6.98 0.77
C ASP A 214 -15.64 5.73 0.06
N PRO A 215 -16.01 4.51 0.45
CA PRO A 215 -15.54 3.30 -0.22
C PRO A 215 -16.00 3.18 -1.67
N VAL A 216 -15.18 2.48 -2.46
CA VAL A 216 -15.53 2.07 -3.83
C VAL A 216 -16.47 0.88 -3.75
N TYR A 217 -17.53 0.92 -4.55
CA TYR A 217 -18.50 -0.17 -4.66
C TYR A 217 -18.74 -0.57 -6.12
N LEU A 218 -19.31 -1.77 -6.28
CA LEU A 218 -19.75 -2.31 -7.55
C LEU A 218 -21.28 -2.38 -7.55
N PHE A 219 -21.93 -1.74 -8.52
CA PHE A 219 -23.39 -1.64 -8.72
C PHE A 219 -24.23 -1.06 -7.57
N ASP A 220 -24.32 -1.74 -6.42
CA ASP A 220 -25.24 -1.39 -5.33
C ASP A 220 -24.51 -1.46 -3.98
N GLU A 221 -24.29 -0.30 -3.39
CA GLU A 221 -23.54 -0.11 -2.14
C GLU A 221 -24.21 -0.85 -0.96
N GLY A 222 -23.40 -1.59 -0.19
CA GLY A 222 -23.87 -2.37 0.95
C GLY A 222 -24.54 -3.71 0.61
N SER A 223 -24.71 -4.05 -0.67
CA SER A 223 -25.18 -5.37 -1.11
C SER A 223 -24.02 -6.35 -1.35
N THR A 224 -24.31 -7.63 -1.59
CA THR A 224 -23.32 -8.64 -2.00
C THR A 224 -23.50 -8.99 -3.48
N ILE A 225 -22.43 -8.85 -4.26
CA ILE A 225 -22.46 -8.98 -5.72
C ILE A 225 -21.29 -9.86 -6.19
N ASP A 226 -21.60 -10.81 -7.06
CA ASP A 226 -20.64 -11.52 -7.90
C ASP A 226 -20.84 -11.12 -9.36
N TRP A 227 -19.76 -10.72 -10.03
CA TRP A 227 -19.82 -10.23 -11.40
C TRP A 227 -18.72 -10.82 -12.27
N ILE A 228 -19.10 -11.29 -13.46
CA ILE A 228 -18.17 -11.72 -14.51
C ILE A 228 -18.39 -10.78 -15.70
N PRO A 229 -17.46 -9.85 -16.00
CA PRO A 229 -17.63 -8.90 -17.10
C PRO A 229 -17.52 -9.58 -18.47
N CYS A 230 -16.83 -10.71 -18.56
CA CYS A 230 -16.61 -11.46 -19.79
C CYS A 230 -17.91 -12.06 -20.33
N GLY A 231 -18.25 -11.74 -21.58
CA GLY A 231 -19.49 -12.18 -22.22
C GLY A 231 -19.61 -11.69 -23.65
N ARG A 232 -20.83 -11.53 -24.16
CA ARG A 232 -21.06 -11.13 -25.58
C ARG A 232 -20.46 -9.79 -25.96
N LYS A 233 -20.38 -8.84 -25.01
CA LYS A 233 -19.89 -7.48 -25.23
C LYS A 233 -18.41 -7.29 -24.91
N LEU A 234 -17.81 -8.24 -24.18
CA LEU A 234 -16.42 -8.19 -23.75
C LEU A 234 -15.83 -9.60 -23.81
N THR A 235 -14.97 -9.86 -24.79
CA THR A 235 -14.33 -11.17 -24.95
C THR A 235 -13.02 -11.20 -24.18
N CYS A 236 -12.87 -12.15 -23.27
CA CYS A 236 -11.66 -12.36 -22.46
C CYS A 236 -10.99 -13.68 -22.84
N SER A 237 -9.66 -13.76 -22.72
CA SER A 237 -8.98 -15.07 -22.77
C SER A 237 -9.16 -15.81 -21.45
N TYR A 238 -8.88 -17.12 -21.45
CA TYR A 238 -8.87 -17.90 -20.21
C TYR A 238 -7.80 -17.38 -19.23
N PRO A 239 -8.07 -17.31 -17.91
CA PRO A 239 -9.28 -17.73 -17.22
C PRO A 239 -10.39 -16.67 -17.15
N GLY A 240 -10.15 -15.49 -17.72
CA GLY A 240 -11.03 -14.34 -17.67
C GLY A 240 -10.87 -13.53 -16.38
N ILE A 241 -11.92 -12.78 -16.05
CA ILE A 241 -11.97 -11.88 -14.90
C ILE A 241 -13.25 -12.20 -14.12
N ARG A 242 -13.13 -12.26 -12.80
CA ARG A 242 -14.26 -12.31 -11.86
C ARG A 242 -14.08 -11.22 -10.83
N MET A 243 -15.17 -10.54 -10.50
CA MET A 243 -15.22 -9.53 -9.46
C MET A 243 -16.23 -9.92 -8.40
N HIS A 244 -15.94 -9.50 -7.17
CA HIS A 244 -16.86 -9.63 -6.05
C HIS A 244 -16.90 -8.31 -5.28
N TYR A 245 -18.06 -7.97 -4.74
CA TYR A 245 -18.23 -6.84 -3.85
C TYR A 245 -19.16 -7.23 -2.70
N GLY A 246 -18.87 -6.76 -1.49
CA GLY A 246 -19.84 -6.81 -0.40
C GLY A 246 -19.34 -6.28 0.93
N PRO A 247 -20.26 -6.09 1.89
CA PRO A 247 -19.91 -5.75 3.26
C PRO A 247 -19.30 -6.95 3.99
N ASP A 248 -18.37 -6.68 4.90
CA ASP A 248 -17.73 -7.68 5.76
C ASP A 248 -17.34 -7.02 7.11
N SER A 249 -16.90 -7.83 8.08
CA SER A 249 -16.32 -7.34 9.34
C SER A 249 -14.85 -7.73 9.42
N TYR A 250 -13.98 -6.75 9.59
CA TYR A 250 -12.52 -6.92 9.60
C TYR A 250 -11.90 -6.36 10.88
N TYR A 251 -11.35 -7.25 11.72
CA TYR A 251 -10.86 -6.93 13.07
C TYR A 251 -11.89 -6.15 13.93
N GLY A 252 -13.17 -6.45 13.78
CA GLY A 252 -14.27 -5.79 14.52
C GLY A 252 -14.69 -4.43 13.96
N ASN A 253 -14.14 -4.02 12.81
CA ASN A 253 -14.61 -2.85 12.07
C ASN A 253 -15.49 -3.29 10.89
N GLU A 254 -16.55 -2.55 10.61
CA GLU A 254 -17.31 -2.69 9.37
C GLU A 254 -16.43 -2.27 8.18
N VAL A 255 -16.45 -3.07 7.11
CA VAL A 255 -15.67 -2.81 5.89
C VAL A 255 -16.48 -3.11 4.63
N SER A 256 -16.18 -2.40 3.56
CA SER A 256 -16.58 -2.76 2.19
C SER A 256 -15.42 -3.45 1.47
N VAL A 257 -15.65 -4.66 0.96
CA VAL A 257 -14.65 -5.44 0.24
C VAL A 257 -14.97 -5.43 -1.24
N LEU A 258 -14.06 -4.89 -2.05
CA LEU A 258 -14.05 -5.05 -3.51
C LEU A 258 -12.96 -6.03 -3.90
N GLU A 259 -13.23 -6.94 -4.82
CA GLU A 259 -12.31 -8.00 -5.20
C GLU A 259 -12.24 -8.16 -6.72
N VAL A 260 -11.05 -8.46 -7.22
CA VAL A 260 -10.79 -8.86 -8.61
C VAL A 260 -9.92 -10.12 -8.60
N ASP A 261 -10.41 -11.18 -9.24
CA ASP A 261 -9.66 -12.39 -9.54
C ASP A 261 -9.50 -12.53 -11.05
N GLY A 262 -8.28 -12.80 -11.50
CA GLY A 262 -7.93 -12.86 -12.92
C GLY A 262 -6.90 -11.83 -13.34
N GLN A 263 -6.80 -11.65 -14.65
CA GLN A 263 -5.89 -10.69 -15.27
C GLN A 263 -6.56 -9.99 -16.46
N PHE A 264 -6.06 -8.81 -16.78
CA PHE A 264 -6.45 -8.00 -17.92
C PHE A 264 -5.48 -8.27 -19.07
N ASP A 265 -5.94 -8.95 -20.11
CA ASP A 265 -5.18 -9.20 -21.33
C ASP A 265 -5.29 -8.00 -22.29
N ARG A 266 -6.41 -7.27 -22.22
CA ARG A 266 -6.75 -6.20 -23.17
C ARG A 266 -7.17 -4.92 -22.47
N LEU A 267 -6.87 -3.80 -23.11
CA LEU A 267 -7.27 -2.48 -22.62
C LEU A 267 -8.80 -2.34 -22.46
N GLU A 268 -9.55 -2.93 -23.39
CA GLU A 268 -11.02 -2.91 -23.36
C GLU A 268 -11.58 -3.51 -22.07
N GLU A 269 -10.91 -4.52 -21.50
CA GLU A 269 -11.33 -5.16 -20.24
C GLU A 269 -11.19 -4.21 -19.05
N MET A 270 -10.08 -3.45 -18.99
CA MET A 270 -9.85 -2.45 -17.94
C MET A 270 -10.87 -1.31 -18.01
N ILE A 271 -11.11 -0.76 -19.20
CA ILE A 271 -12.09 0.31 -19.41
C ILE A 271 -13.50 -0.18 -19.05
N TYR A 272 -13.83 -1.41 -19.43
CA TYR A 272 -15.11 -2.00 -19.10
C TYR A 272 -15.29 -2.14 -17.59
N VAL A 273 -14.29 -2.66 -16.87
CA VAL A 273 -14.33 -2.72 -15.40
C VAL A 273 -14.45 -1.34 -14.77
N GLU A 274 -13.64 -0.37 -15.20
CA GLU A 274 -13.69 1.01 -14.70
C GLU A 274 -15.10 1.61 -14.84
N SER A 275 -15.75 1.43 -15.99
CA SER A 275 -17.09 1.98 -16.25
C SER A 275 -18.21 1.43 -15.37
N HIS A 276 -17.99 0.33 -14.64
CA HIS A 276 -18.98 -0.30 -13.76
C HIS A 276 -18.65 -0.12 -12.27
N LEU A 277 -17.48 0.46 -11.94
CA LEU A 277 -17.14 0.84 -10.57
C LEU A 277 -17.71 2.21 -10.24
N SER A 278 -18.13 2.38 -8.98
CA SER A 278 -18.67 3.62 -8.45
C SER A 278 -17.81 4.17 -7.33
N ASN A 279 -17.90 5.47 -7.07
CA ASN A 279 -17.08 6.18 -6.10
C ASN A 279 -15.56 6.02 -6.34
N THR A 280 -15.06 5.93 -7.57
CA THR A 280 -13.62 5.73 -7.83
C THR A 280 -12.74 6.96 -7.56
N SER A 281 -13.33 8.13 -7.27
CA SER A 281 -12.63 9.41 -7.09
C SER A 281 -11.83 9.86 -8.33
N THR A 282 -12.21 9.38 -9.52
CA THR A 282 -11.68 9.87 -10.79
C THR A 282 -12.21 11.26 -11.11
N LYS A 283 -11.41 12.09 -11.80
CA LYS A 283 -11.79 13.43 -12.28
C LYS A 283 -12.48 13.38 -13.64
N TYR A 284 -12.21 12.35 -14.42
CA TYR A 284 -12.80 12.11 -15.74
C TYR A 284 -12.89 10.61 -16.03
N TYR A 285 -13.72 10.25 -17.00
CA TYR A 285 -13.89 8.86 -17.43
C TYR A 285 -12.60 8.34 -18.08
N GLY A 286 -12.08 7.20 -17.59
CA GLY A 286 -10.87 6.57 -18.12
C GLY A 286 -9.59 6.98 -17.41
N GLU A 287 -9.64 7.86 -16.40
CA GLU A 287 -8.45 8.29 -15.65
C GLU A 287 -7.75 7.09 -14.98
N MET A 288 -8.50 6.14 -14.43
CA MET A 288 -7.89 4.99 -13.76
C MET A 288 -7.14 4.10 -14.76
N THR A 289 -7.76 3.85 -15.92
CA THR A 289 -7.13 3.14 -17.04
C THR A 289 -5.88 3.88 -17.52
N GLU A 290 -5.95 5.20 -17.72
CA GLU A 290 -4.81 6.01 -18.15
C GLU A 290 -3.62 5.88 -17.19
N LEU A 291 -3.86 6.03 -15.88
CA LEU A 291 -2.84 5.91 -14.84
C LEU A 291 -2.23 4.50 -14.77
N LEU A 292 -3.04 3.46 -14.93
CA LEU A 292 -2.55 2.09 -14.95
C LEU A 292 -1.70 1.81 -16.20
N LEU A 293 -2.07 2.38 -17.35
CA LEU A 293 -1.37 2.24 -18.62
C LEU A 293 -0.09 3.07 -18.74
N LYS A 294 0.04 4.16 -17.97
CA LYS A 294 1.24 5.01 -17.98
C LYS A 294 2.52 4.20 -17.71
N HIS A 295 2.40 3.17 -16.87
CA HIS A 295 3.47 2.26 -16.49
C HIS A 295 3.07 0.79 -16.64
N ARG A 296 2.92 0.33 -17.90
CA ARG A 296 2.59 -1.09 -18.19
C ARG A 296 3.65 -2.06 -17.71
N GLU A 297 4.89 -1.61 -17.60
CA GLU A 297 6.05 -2.37 -17.13
C GLU A 297 6.06 -2.62 -15.62
N TYR A 298 5.22 -1.90 -14.86
CA TYR A 298 5.16 -2.12 -13.41
C TYR A 298 4.54 -3.49 -13.09
N PRO A 299 5.11 -4.23 -12.12
CA PRO A 299 4.48 -5.44 -11.62
C PRO A 299 3.04 -5.17 -11.20
N GLY A 300 2.14 -6.08 -11.59
CA GLY A 300 0.72 -5.97 -11.26
C GLY A 300 -0.11 -5.05 -12.16
N SER A 301 0.47 -4.39 -13.18
CA SER A 301 -0.30 -3.52 -14.09
C SER A 301 -1.37 -4.24 -14.91
N ALA A 302 -1.32 -5.57 -15.00
CA ALA A 302 -2.28 -6.41 -15.72
C ALA A 302 -3.24 -7.17 -14.79
N ASN A 303 -3.36 -6.84 -13.50
CA ASN A 303 -4.30 -7.51 -12.60
C ASN A 303 -4.82 -6.58 -11.49
N GLY A 304 -5.60 -7.12 -10.55
CA GLY A 304 -6.22 -6.36 -9.46
C GLY A 304 -5.22 -5.59 -8.58
N SER A 305 -3.95 -5.99 -8.52
CA SER A 305 -2.96 -5.32 -7.64
C SER A 305 -2.63 -3.91 -8.15
N GLY A 306 -2.33 -3.75 -9.44
CA GLY A 306 -2.09 -2.43 -10.04
C GLY A 306 -3.37 -1.58 -10.06
N LEU A 307 -4.51 -2.20 -10.39
CA LEU A 307 -5.82 -1.55 -10.40
C LEU A 307 -6.14 -0.91 -9.04
N PHE A 308 -6.06 -1.70 -7.97
CA PHE A 308 -6.38 -1.23 -6.62
C PHE A 308 -5.32 -0.28 -6.07
N GLN A 309 -4.05 -0.43 -6.42
CA GLN A 309 -3.03 0.57 -6.10
C GLN A 309 -3.35 1.94 -6.70
N VAL A 310 -3.74 2.01 -7.98
CA VAL A 310 -4.16 3.26 -8.61
C VAL A 310 -5.39 3.83 -7.91
N LEU A 311 -6.40 2.99 -7.68
CA LEU A 311 -7.65 3.40 -7.06
C LEU A 311 -7.46 3.94 -5.64
N VAL A 312 -6.60 3.32 -4.84
CA VAL A 312 -6.20 3.84 -3.52
C VAL A 312 -5.45 5.16 -3.63
N GLY A 313 -4.60 5.34 -4.64
CA GLY A 313 -3.98 6.64 -4.92
C GLY A 313 -5.02 7.74 -5.18
N LEU A 314 -6.05 7.44 -5.97
CA LEU A 314 -7.15 8.39 -6.24
C LEU A 314 -7.90 8.76 -4.94
N LYS A 315 -8.07 7.80 -4.02
CA LYS A 315 -8.63 8.04 -2.69
C LYS A 315 -7.75 8.92 -1.82
N MET A 316 -6.43 8.67 -1.80
CA MET A 316 -5.48 9.55 -1.13
C MET A 316 -5.52 10.97 -1.69
N ARG A 317 -5.69 11.12 -3.01
CA ARG A 317 -5.84 12.44 -3.65
C ARG A 317 -7.11 13.14 -3.19
N ALA A 318 -8.24 12.43 -3.14
CA ALA A 318 -9.49 12.98 -2.62
C ALA A 318 -9.34 13.44 -1.15
N THR A 319 -8.68 12.64 -0.31
CA THR A 319 -8.37 13.00 1.08
C THR A 319 -7.48 14.24 1.16
N TYR A 320 -6.40 14.30 0.38
CA TYR A 320 -5.52 15.47 0.32
C TYR A 320 -6.27 16.75 -0.09
N GLU A 321 -7.05 16.69 -1.15
CA GLU A 321 -7.83 17.83 -1.65
C GLU A 321 -8.84 18.32 -0.60
N ARG A 322 -9.56 17.40 0.07
CA ARG A 322 -10.50 17.73 1.15
C ARG A 322 -9.82 18.41 2.33
N LEU A 323 -8.73 17.83 2.82
CA LEU A 323 -8.03 18.34 4.01
C LEU A 323 -7.36 19.69 3.76
N THR A 324 -6.99 19.99 2.51
CA THR A 324 -6.33 21.26 2.14
C THR A 324 -7.29 22.32 1.60
N ALA A 325 -8.52 21.96 1.23
CA ALA A 325 -9.56 22.91 0.82
C ALA A 325 -9.89 23.92 1.94
N GLY A 326 -10.07 23.45 3.19
CA GLY A 326 -10.37 24.32 4.33
C GLY A 326 -9.24 25.30 4.69
N SER A 327 -7.98 24.93 4.46
CA SER A 327 -6.84 25.83 4.69
C SER A 327 -6.79 26.98 3.69
N ARG A 328 -7.26 26.76 2.44
CA ARG A 328 -7.30 27.82 1.41
C ARG A 328 -8.39 28.84 1.65
N GLU A 329 -9.51 28.46 2.25
CA GLU A 329 -10.58 29.41 2.61
C GLU A 329 -10.17 30.32 3.77
N LEU A 330 -9.48 29.79 4.78
CA LEU A 330 -8.95 30.57 5.92
C LEU A 330 -7.77 31.47 5.54
N ALA A 331 -6.94 31.10 4.57
CA ALA A 331 -5.82 31.92 4.10
C ALA A 331 -6.24 33.06 3.17
N ASN A 332 -7.45 33.00 2.59
CA ASN A 332 -8.02 34.01 1.70
C ASN A 332 -9.06 34.92 2.40
N ALA A 333 -9.31 34.73 3.70
CA ALA A 333 -10.22 35.52 4.53
C ALA A 333 -9.46 36.52 5.41
#